data_AF-A0A2G5TEP0-F1
#
_entry.id   AF-A0A2G5TEP0-F1
#
_cell.length_a   1.000
_cell.length_b   1.000
_cell.length_c   1.000
_cell.angle_alpha   90.00
_cell.angle_beta   90.00
_cell.angle_gamma   90.00
#
_symmetry.space_group_name_H-M   'P 1'
#
loop_
_entity.id
_entity.type
_entity.pdbx_description
1 polymer ?
#
loop_
_entity_poly.entity_id
_entity_poly.type
_entity_poly.pdbx_seq_one_letter_code
_entity_poly.pdbx_strand_id
1 'polypeptide(L)'
;MNLSVIPLINTILSSFVNEQADLTCPKVPISVDTLTGSFPFDGLAQFPANYDCGIGFKIPTGKVLKFKVQTQADHPGDKVVIRDSIGTLNEFTSPSSIFYAAAEKATVWVKTESSSSSFHFTWEYIDVSGFTDIEKPSETIIPLNLTANHYYRFQAISQSITLLTASLSGGVDSSLKNIYVYDGDDLDSKFVGNLEQFLKNKTPKSTGRFLTLVNFYRLPSDSYLLVADYSQYRNYDFVILSKEKRYRINKSASTYGNEVLPVTVFYCVDSNETYLTDLKFGNTTQENFW
;
A
#
# COMPACT_ATOMS: atom_id res chain seq x y z
N MET A 1 -78.88 -32.38 -9.02
CA MET A 1 -77.87 -32.28 -7.95
C MET A 1 -76.72 -33.19 -8.34
N ASN A 2 -75.61 -32.64 -8.83
CA ASN A 2 -74.38 -33.39 -9.08
C ASN A 2 -73.23 -32.60 -8.48
N LEU A 3 -72.56 -33.24 -7.51
CA LEU A 3 -71.49 -32.67 -6.69
C LEU A 3 -70.23 -32.47 -7.52
N SER A 4 -69.70 -31.25 -7.50
CA SER A 4 -68.38 -30.91 -8.03
C SER A 4 -67.31 -31.27 -6.99
N VAL A 5 -66.32 -32.06 -7.41
CA VAL A 5 -65.15 -32.44 -6.62
C VAL A 5 -64.08 -31.37 -6.84
N ILE A 6 -63.68 -30.68 -5.76
CA ILE A 6 -62.59 -29.71 -5.75
C ILE A 6 -61.29 -30.48 -5.42
N PRO A 7 -60.22 -30.40 -6.22
CA PRO A 7 -58.94 -30.99 -5.84
C PRO A 7 -58.21 -30.06 -4.87
N LEU A 8 -57.72 -30.63 -3.76
CA LEU A 8 -56.77 -29.97 -2.87
C LEU A 8 -55.45 -29.69 -3.61
N ILE A 9 -55.07 -28.43 -3.71
CA ILE A 9 -53.73 -28.01 -4.09
C ILE A 9 -52.84 -28.16 -2.86
N ASN A 10 -51.96 -29.16 -2.86
CA ASN A 10 -50.86 -29.27 -1.91
C ASN A 10 -49.80 -28.21 -2.24
N THR A 11 -49.76 -27.14 -1.47
CA THR A 11 -48.69 -26.15 -1.51
C THR A 11 -47.45 -26.75 -0.85
N ILE A 12 -46.50 -27.21 -1.67
CA ILE A 12 -45.15 -27.56 -1.19
C ILE A 12 -44.44 -26.23 -0.89
N LEU A 13 -44.31 -25.88 0.40
CA LEU A 13 -43.34 -24.88 0.84
C LEU A 13 -41.94 -25.46 0.56
N SER A 14 -41.32 -25.00 -0.52
CA SER A 14 -39.88 -25.15 -0.72
C SER A 14 -39.16 -24.33 0.36
N SER A 15 -38.82 -24.98 1.47
CA SER A 15 -37.83 -24.44 2.40
C SER A 15 -36.50 -24.39 1.66
N PHE A 16 -36.08 -23.19 1.25
CA PHE A 16 -34.68 -22.96 0.93
C PHE A 16 -33.90 -23.19 2.24
N VAL A 17 -33.29 -24.36 2.36
CA VAL A 17 -32.25 -24.58 3.36
C VAL A 17 -31.13 -23.64 2.95
N ASN A 18 -30.94 -22.57 3.73
CA ASN A 18 -29.80 -21.70 3.59
C ASN A 18 -28.59 -22.55 4.02
N GLU A 19 -27.90 -23.16 3.05
CA GLU A 19 -26.71 -23.95 3.31
C GLU A 19 -25.71 -23.03 4.02
N GLN A 20 -25.25 -23.47 5.19
CA GLN A 20 -24.33 -22.68 5.99
C GLN A 20 -23.00 -22.61 5.24
N ALA A 21 -22.46 -21.40 5.06
CA ALA A 21 -21.19 -21.21 4.36
C ALA A 21 -20.09 -22.12 4.95
N ASP A 22 -19.29 -22.75 4.09
CA ASP A 22 -18.14 -23.53 4.54
C ASP A 22 -17.04 -22.58 5.05
N LEU A 23 -16.88 -22.55 6.37
CA LEU A 23 -15.86 -21.77 7.06
C LEU A 23 -14.65 -22.63 7.46
N THR A 24 -14.45 -23.79 6.83
CA THR A 24 -13.30 -24.64 7.12
C THR A 24 -12.01 -23.94 6.72
N CYS A 25 -11.17 -23.64 7.70
CA CYS A 25 -9.91 -22.94 7.47
C CYS A 25 -8.95 -23.76 6.56
N PRO A 26 -8.57 -23.24 5.37
CA PRO A 26 -7.59 -23.88 4.51
C PRO A 26 -6.26 -24.14 5.21
N LYS A 27 -5.82 -25.41 5.26
CA LYS A 27 -4.57 -25.81 5.93
C LYS A 27 -3.34 -25.80 5.01
N VAL A 28 -3.57 -25.90 3.71
CA VAL A 28 -2.51 -25.87 2.69
C VAL A 28 -2.43 -24.47 2.11
N PRO A 29 -1.23 -23.86 2.01
CA PRO A 29 -1.10 -22.55 1.39
C PRO A 29 -1.58 -22.56 -0.05
N ILE A 30 -2.39 -21.57 -0.41
CA ILE A 30 -2.89 -21.36 -1.77
C ILE A 30 -1.71 -20.90 -2.64
N SER A 31 -1.58 -21.49 -3.84
CA SER A 31 -0.52 -21.24 -4.82
C SER A 31 -1.12 -20.82 -6.17
N VAL A 32 -0.26 -20.67 -7.17
CA VAL A 32 -0.66 -20.44 -8.58
C VAL A 32 -1.47 -21.57 -9.21
N ASP A 33 -1.57 -22.73 -8.56
CA ASP A 33 -2.47 -23.82 -8.99
C ASP A 33 -3.95 -23.37 -8.90
N THR A 34 -4.23 -22.35 -8.08
CA THR A 34 -5.54 -21.71 -7.94
C THR A 34 -5.41 -20.21 -8.17
N LEU A 35 -5.35 -19.81 -9.46
CA LEU A 35 -5.12 -18.42 -9.88
C LEU A 35 -6.13 -17.41 -9.32
N THR A 36 -7.37 -17.84 -9.11
CA THR A 36 -8.43 -17.02 -8.51
C THR A 36 -9.25 -17.86 -7.53
N GLY A 37 -9.86 -17.20 -6.56
CA GLY A 37 -10.80 -17.85 -5.65
C GLY A 37 -11.37 -16.90 -4.60
N SER A 38 -12.17 -17.46 -3.70
CA SER A 38 -12.88 -16.75 -2.64
C SER A 38 -12.87 -17.55 -1.33
N PHE A 39 -12.94 -16.82 -0.21
CA PHE A 39 -13.20 -17.41 1.09
C PHE A 39 -14.11 -16.47 1.91
N PRO A 40 -15.26 -16.97 2.40
CA PRO A 40 -15.91 -18.23 2.03
C PRO A 40 -16.24 -18.29 0.53
N PHE A 41 -16.49 -19.50 -0.01
CA PHE A 41 -16.71 -19.68 -1.45
C PHE A 41 -17.95 -18.91 -1.95
N ASP A 42 -19.05 -18.98 -1.20
CA ASP A 42 -20.37 -18.43 -1.56
C ASP A 42 -20.49 -16.91 -1.33
N GLY A 43 -19.41 -16.24 -0.94
CA GLY A 43 -19.38 -14.80 -0.71
C GLY A 43 -19.41 -14.42 0.76
N LEU A 44 -20.01 -13.26 1.05
CA LEU A 44 -20.08 -12.66 2.39
C LEU A 44 -20.88 -13.58 3.33
N ALA A 45 -20.23 -14.09 4.37
CA ALA A 45 -20.88 -14.95 5.35
C ALA A 45 -20.54 -14.53 6.79
N GLN A 46 -21.46 -14.84 7.70
CA GLN A 46 -21.34 -14.60 9.13
C GLN A 46 -20.43 -15.64 9.77
N PHE A 47 -19.46 -15.20 10.56
CA PHE A 47 -18.50 -16.08 11.23
C PHE A 47 -18.94 -16.37 12.67
N PRO A 48 -18.66 -17.57 13.21
CA PRO A 48 -18.93 -17.87 14.61
C PRO A 48 -18.01 -17.05 15.53
N ALA A 49 -18.38 -16.92 16.81
CA ALA A 49 -17.51 -16.29 17.81
C ALA A 49 -16.24 -17.13 18.06
N ASN A 50 -15.14 -16.45 18.42
CA ASN A 50 -13.83 -17.05 18.69
C ASN A 50 -13.23 -17.80 17.48
N TYR A 51 -13.54 -17.36 16.26
CA TYR A 51 -12.93 -17.89 15.05
C TYR A 51 -11.54 -17.27 14.85
N ASP A 52 -10.53 -18.10 14.60
CA ASP A 52 -9.16 -17.66 14.30
C ASP A 52 -8.59 -18.53 13.19
N CYS A 53 -8.58 -18.03 11.96
CA CYS A 53 -8.09 -18.75 10.79
C CYS A 53 -7.05 -17.92 10.04
N GLY A 54 -5.88 -18.52 9.83
CA GLY A 54 -4.81 -17.97 9.00
C GLY A 54 -4.68 -18.75 7.69
N ILE A 55 -4.95 -18.07 6.57
CA ILE A 55 -4.88 -18.64 5.23
C ILE A 55 -3.59 -18.17 4.56
N GLY A 56 -2.68 -19.11 4.32
CA GLY A 56 -1.38 -18.83 3.70
C GLY A 56 -1.46 -18.75 2.18
N PHE A 57 -0.65 -17.87 1.58
CA PHE A 57 -0.49 -17.72 0.14
C PHE A 57 0.99 -17.81 -0.24
N LYS A 58 1.32 -18.59 -1.28
CA LYS A 58 2.64 -18.67 -1.90
C LYS A 58 2.62 -17.87 -3.20
N ILE A 59 3.34 -16.77 -3.23
CA ILE A 59 3.35 -15.81 -4.33
C ILE A 59 4.71 -15.93 -5.03
N PRO A 60 4.79 -16.55 -6.22
CA PRO A 60 6.07 -16.65 -6.92
C PRO A 60 6.54 -15.28 -7.40
N THR A 61 7.84 -15.16 -7.61
CA THR A 61 8.48 -14.07 -8.35
C THR A 61 7.79 -13.86 -9.71
N GLY A 62 7.73 -12.61 -10.19
CA GLY A 62 6.96 -12.23 -11.38
C GLY A 62 5.44 -12.16 -11.18
N LYS A 63 4.92 -12.41 -9.96
CA LYS A 63 3.49 -12.27 -9.64
C LYS A 63 3.24 -11.43 -8.40
N VAL A 64 2.05 -10.84 -8.36
CA VAL A 64 1.47 -10.21 -7.17
C VAL A 64 0.07 -10.75 -6.94
N LEU A 65 -0.41 -10.69 -5.70
CA LEU A 65 -1.73 -11.21 -5.35
C LEU A 65 -2.66 -10.06 -4.97
N LYS A 66 -3.74 -9.89 -5.72
CA LYS A 66 -4.76 -8.89 -5.45
C LYS A 66 -5.87 -9.49 -4.60
N PHE A 67 -6.06 -8.94 -3.41
CA PHE A 67 -7.19 -9.22 -2.55
C PHE A 67 -8.28 -8.18 -2.73
N LYS A 68 -9.53 -8.63 -2.75
CA LYS A 68 -10.71 -7.79 -2.49
C LYS A 68 -11.33 -8.28 -1.20
N VAL A 69 -11.40 -7.43 -0.18
CA VAL A 69 -11.89 -7.77 1.14
C VAL A 69 -13.21 -7.04 1.37
N GLN A 70 -14.21 -7.76 1.87
CA GLN A 70 -15.51 -7.27 2.27
C GLN A 70 -15.72 -7.60 3.75
N THR A 71 -16.06 -6.59 4.54
CA THR A 71 -16.23 -6.75 6.00
C THR A 71 -17.49 -6.05 6.48
N GLN A 72 -18.31 -6.73 7.27
CA GLN A 72 -19.35 -6.15 8.10
C GLN A 72 -18.98 -6.48 9.54
N ALA A 73 -18.02 -5.73 10.08
CA ALA A 73 -17.53 -5.93 11.43
C ALA A 73 -18.41 -5.16 12.41
N ASP A 74 -19.04 -5.87 13.34
CA ASP A 74 -19.93 -5.30 14.36
C ASP A 74 -19.24 -5.18 15.74
N HIS A 75 -18.02 -5.72 15.86
CA HIS A 75 -17.23 -5.69 17.09
C HIS A 75 -15.77 -5.27 16.81
N PRO A 76 -15.12 -4.44 17.64
CA PRO A 76 -13.75 -3.96 17.39
C PRO A 76 -12.68 -5.07 17.28
N GLY A 77 -12.91 -6.22 17.92
CA GLY A 77 -12.03 -7.39 17.83
C GLY A 77 -12.20 -8.21 16.55
N ASP A 78 -13.29 -8.01 15.82
CA ASP A 78 -13.62 -8.76 14.60
C ASP A 78 -13.00 -8.09 13.39
N LYS A 79 -12.13 -8.81 12.68
CA LYS A 79 -11.35 -8.20 11.60
C LYS A 79 -10.77 -9.20 10.63
N VAL A 80 -10.47 -8.69 9.44
CA VAL A 80 -9.56 -9.33 8.50
C VAL A 80 -8.21 -8.61 8.58
N VAL A 81 -7.12 -9.36 8.73
CA VAL A 81 -5.75 -8.82 8.73
C VAL A 81 -4.93 -9.53 7.68
N ILE A 82 -4.30 -8.79 6.77
CA ILE A 82 -3.37 -9.36 5.79
C ILE A 82 -1.94 -9.05 6.22
N ARG A 83 -1.17 -10.09 6.47
CA ARG A 83 0.27 -10.00 6.67
C ARG A 83 0.99 -10.15 5.34
N ASP A 84 1.79 -9.14 4.97
CA ASP A 84 2.59 -9.17 3.73
C ASP A 84 3.93 -9.91 3.89
N SER A 85 4.73 -9.92 2.82
CA SER A 85 6.00 -10.67 2.77
C SER A 85 7.11 -10.09 3.65
N ILE A 86 7.06 -8.79 3.96
CA ILE A 86 7.98 -8.14 4.92
C ILE A 86 7.46 -8.21 6.36
N GLY A 87 6.26 -8.76 6.54
CA GLY A 87 5.65 -9.03 7.84
C GLY A 87 4.76 -7.91 8.37
N THR A 88 4.46 -6.89 7.57
CA THR A 88 3.53 -5.81 7.96
C THR A 88 2.11 -6.34 8.04
N LEU A 89 1.37 -5.90 9.06
CA LEU A 89 -0.04 -6.22 9.26
C LEU A 89 -0.91 -5.09 8.69
N ASN A 90 -1.81 -5.45 7.77
CA ASN A 90 -2.77 -4.54 7.16
C ASN A 90 -4.16 -4.96 7.62
N GLU A 91 -4.83 -4.12 8.43
CA GLU A 91 -6.14 -4.40 9.00
C GLU A 91 -7.26 -3.84 8.12
N PHE A 92 -8.31 -4.63 7.93
CA PHE A 92 -9.47 -4.30 7.11
C PHE A 92 -10.73 -4.37 7.95
N THR A 93 -11.31 -3.20 8.18
CA THR A 93 -12.59 -2.99 8.88
C THR A 93 -13.59 -2.21 8.03
N SER A 94 -13.18 -1.76 6.84
CA SER A 94 -14.02 -1.02 5.90
C SER A 94 -14.88 -1.97 5.06
N PRO A 95 -16.13 -1.60 4.72
CA PRO A 95 -17.06 -2.47 3.98
C PRO A 95 -16.51 -3.12 2.71
N SER A 96 -15.60 -2.44 2.03
CA SER A 96 -14.88 -2.95 0.86
C SER A 96 -13.48 -2.36 0.82
N SER A 97 -12.49 -3.18 0.50
CA SER A 97 -11.08 -2.77 0.39
C SER A 97 -10.33 -3.61 -0.63
N ILE A 98 -9.30 -3.02 -1.24
CA ILE A 98 -8.38 -3.70 -2.16
C ILE A 98 -6.99 -3.69 -1.54
N PHE A 99 -6.29 -4.82 -1.63
CA PHE A 99 -4.92 -4.94 -1.19
C PHE A 99 -4.09 -5.75 -2.20
N TYR A 100 -2.83 -5.37 -2.41
CA TYR A 100 -1.91 -6.14 -3.25
C TYR A 100 -0.81 -6.71 -2.36
N ALA A 101 -0.63 -8.02 -2.34
CA ALA A 101 0.52 -8.62 -1.70
C ALA A 101 1.62 -8.87 -2.74
N ALA A 102 2.80 -8.32 -2.50
CA ALA A 102 3.99 -8.66 -3.27
C ALA A 102 4.49 -10.08 -2.92
N ALA A 103 5.32 -10.64 -3.81
CA ALA A 103 6.09 -11.85 -3.52
C ALA A 103 6.89 -11.71 -2.20
N GLU A 104 7.21 -12.78 -1.48
CA GLU A 104 7.01 -14.21 -1.84
C GLU A 104 5.77 -14.86 -1.19
N LYS A 105 5.13 -14.19 -0.25
CA LYS A 105 4.06 -14.78 0.55
C LYS A 105 3.14 -13.74 1.17
N ALA A 106 1.93 -14.18 1.51
CA ALA A 106 1.01 -13.43 2.36
C ALA A 106 0.26 -14.37 3.29
N THR A 107 -0.36 -13.83 4.33
CA THR A 107 -1.30 -14.57 5.18
C THR A 107 -2.51 -13.71 5.47
N VAL A 108 -3.69 -14.19 5.13
CA VAL A 108 -4.97 -13.56 5.49
C VAL A 108 -5.47 -14.19 6.78
N TRP A 109 -5.62 -13.39 7.82
CA TRP A 109 -6.20 -13.78 9.09
C TRP A 109 -7.64 -13.28 9.17
N VAL A 110 -8.59 -14.17 9.41
CA VAL A 110 -9.96 -13.82 9.82
C VAL A 110 -10.08 -14.13 11.29
N LYS A 111 -10.35 -13.10 12.09
CA LYS A 111 -10.48 -13.20 13.54
C LYS A 111 -11.81 -12.65 13.99
N THR A 112 -12.49 -13.37 14.87
CA THR A 112 -13.73 -12.93 15.52
C THR A 112 -13.69 -13.17 17.02
N GLU A 113 -14.16 -12.19 17.77
CA GLU A 113 -14.57 -12.29 19.16
C GLU A 113 -16.09 -12.47 19.24
N SER A 114 -16.85 -11.85 18.32
CA SER A 114 -18.32 -11.96 18.26
C SER A 114 -18.78 -12.92 17.17
N SER A 115 -20.08 -13.27 17.20
CA SER A 115 -20.71 -14.07 16.15
C SER A 115 -21.58 -13.26 15.20
N SER A 116 -21.55 -11.92 15.23
CA SER A 116 -22.41 -11.08 14.38
C SER A 116 -21.71 -10.57 13.11
N SER A 117 -20.37 -10.58 13.10
CA SER A 117 -19.61 -10.06 11.97
C SER A 117 -19.60 -10.99 10.77
N SER A 118 -19.61 -10.40 9.57
CA SER A 118 -19.53 -11.13 8.30
C SER A 118 -18.31 -10.72 7.49
N PHE A 119 -17.64 -11.70 6.89
CA PHE A 119 -16.42 -11.49 6.12
C PHE A 119 -16.43 -12.27 4.82
N HIS A 120 -15.76 -11.71 3.82
CA HIS A 120 -15.46 -12.40 2.58
C HIS A 120 -14.25 -11.74 1.93
N PHE A 121 -13.40 -12.55 1.32
CA PHE A 121 -12.37 -12.01 0.45
C PHE A 121 -12.17 -12.88 -0.78
N THR A 122 -11.78 -12.23 -1.88
CA THR A 122 -11.34 -12.91 -3.09
C THR A 122 -9.86 -12.67 -3.31
N TRP A 123 -9.20 -13.59 -4.02
CA TRP A 123 -7.84 -13.40 -4.50
C TRP A 123 -7.74 -13.57 -6.02
N GLU A 124 -6.74 -12.92 -6.59
CA GLU A 124 -6.36 -13.01 -8.00
C GLU A 124 -4.83 -12.90 -8.09
N TYR A 125 -4.19 -13.92 -8.67
CA TYR A 125 -2.78 -13.84 -9.05
C TYR A 125 -2.64 -13.02 -10.34
N ILE A 126 -1.92 -11.92 -10.26
CA ILE A 126 -1.64 -11.03 -11.39
C ILE A 126 -0.21 -11.25 -11.84
N ASP A 127 -0.06 -11.46 -13.15
CA ASP A 127 1.25 -11.52 -13.77
C ASP A 127 1.81 -10.10 -13.96
N VAL A 128 3.00 -9.86 -13.40
CA VAL A 128 3.71 -8.58 -13.51
C VAL A 128 4.97 -8.69 -14.35
N SER A 129 5.32 -9.89 -14.85
CA SER A 129 6.49 -10.08 -15.71
C SER A 129 6.36 -9.36 -17.05
N GLY A 130 5.13 -9.03 -17.47
CA GLY A 130 4.82 -8.26 -18.67
C GLY A 130 4.77 -6.75 -18.45
N PHE A 131 5.12 -6.23 -17.27
CA PHE A 131 5.13 -4.80 -17.02
C PHE A 131 6.32 -4.16 -17.74
N THR A 132 6.10 -2.95 -18.26
CA THR A 132 7.13 -2.22 -19.02
C THR A 132 8.00 -1.38 -18.11
N ASP A 133 9.32 -1.42 -18.33
CA ASP A 133 10.31 -0.57 -17.67
C ASP A 133 10.20 0.89 -18.12
N ILE A 134 10.20 1.82 -17.16
CA ILE A 134 10.51 3.23 -17.36
C ILE A 134 11.78 3.56 -16.57
N GLU A 135 12.90 3.57 -17.28
CA GLU A 135 14.20 3.89 -16.68
C GLU A 135 14.33 5.40 -16.42
N LYS A 136 14.85 5.74 -15.24
CA LYS A 136 15.23 7.09 -14.84
C LYS A 136 16.60 7.07 -14.14
N PRO A 137 17.50 8.02 -14.44
CA PRO A 137 18.72 8.16 -13.65
C PRO A 137 18.40 8.68 -12.25
N SER A 138 19.37 8.61 -11.33
CA SER A 138 19.35 9.41 -10.11
C SER A 138 19.40 10.91 -10.43
N GLU A 139 19.23 11.74 -9.41
CA GLU A 139 19.14 13.21 -9.53
C GLU A 139 17.96 13.67 -10.41
N THR A 140 16.89 12.87 -10.44
CA THR A 140 15.66 13.16 -11.19
C THR A 140 14.51 13.45 -10.25
N ILE A 141 13.68 14.43 -10.62
CA ILE A 141 12.40 14.71 -9.98
C ILE A 141 11.27 14.20 -10.90
N ILE A 142 10.37 13.39 -10.36
CA ILE A 142 9.20 12.90 -11.10
C ILE A 142 7.90 13.09 -10.30
N PRO A 143 6.75 13.26 -10.96
CA PRO A 143 5.46 13.09 -10.30
C PRO A 143 5.26 11.62 -9.91
N LEU A 144 4.64 11.35 -8.76
CA LEU A 144 4.29 10.00 -8.31
C LEU A 144 2.97 9.48 -8.92
N ASN A 145 2.44 10.17 -9.94
CA ASN A 145 1.39 9.66 -10.79
C ASN A 145 1.97 8.65 -11.80
N LEU A 146 2.35 7.47 -11.29
CA LEU A 146 3.05 6.43 -12.04
C LEU A 146 2.14 5.79 -13.10
N THR A 147 2.72 5.49 -14.26
CA THR A 147 2.00 4.87 -15.38
C THR A 147 1.54 3.45 -15.03
N ALA A 148 0.27 3.13 -15.33
CA ALA A 148 -0.28 1.79 -15.08
C ALA A 148 0.45 0.71 -15.89
N ASN A 149 0.63 -0.47 -15.30
CA ASN A 149 1.35 -1.62 -15.89
C ASN A 149 2.80 -1.30 -16.30
N HIS A 150 3.40 -0.27 -15.69
CA HIS A 150 4.81 0.04 -15.81
C HIS A 150 5.43 0.02 -14.41
N TYR A 151 6.73 -0.24 -14.35
CA TYR A 151 7.54 0.02 -13.17
C TYR A 151 8.61 1.05 -13.52
N TYR A 152 8.99 1.85 -12.53
CA TYR A 152 9.99 2.89 -12.67
C TYR A 152 11.27 2.38 -12.05
N ARG A 153 12.25 2.06 -12.89
CA ARG A 153 13.59 1.68 -12.45
C ARG A 153 14.44 2.93 -12.32
N PHE A 154 14.99 3.14 -11.13
CA PHE A 154 15.97 4.17 -10.87
C PHE A 154 17.37 3.60 -10.84
N GLN A 155 18.33 4.29 -11.44
CA GLN A 155 19.74 3.89 -11.45
C GLN A 155 20.65 5.02 -10.97
N ALA A 156 21.42 4.74 -9.93
CA ALA A 156 22.52 5.58 -9.47
C ALA A 156 23.81 5.30 -10.26
N ILE A 157 24.68 6.30 -10.32
CA ILE A 157 25.95 6.22 -11.08
C ILE A 157 26.92 5.23 -10.43
N SER A 158 27.03 5.24 -9.09
CA SER A 158 28.05 4.43 -8.40
C SER A 158 27.62 3.81 -7.07
N GLN A 159 26.51 4.25 -6.45
CA GLN A 159 26.17 3.88 -5.06
C GLN A 159 24.68 3.64 -4.87
N SER A 160 24.24 3.49 -3.60
CA SER A 160 22.84 3.35 -3.22
C SER A 160 22.01 4.59 -3.53
N ILE A 161 20.74 4.37 -3.88
CA ILE A 161 19.72 5.38 -4.11
C ILE A 161 19.03 5.71 -2.79
N THR A 162 18.68 6.97 -2.60
CA THR A 162 17.77 7.48 -1.57
C THR A 162 16.60 8.19 -2.22
N LEU A 163 15.47 8.21 -1.51
CA LEU A 163 14.24 8.84 -1.97
C LEU A 163 13.84 9.97 -1.03
N LEU A 164 13.36 11.07 -1.60
CA LEU A 164 12.70 12.15 -0.87
C LEU A 164 11.36 12.42 -1.53
N THR A 165 10.31 12.66 -0.74
CA THR A 165 8.97 12.93 -1.27
C THR A 165 8.43 14.24 -0.74
N ALA A 166 7.67 14.94 -1.58
CA ALA A 166 6.97 16.14 -1.19
C ALA A 166 5.61 16.22 -1.89
N SER A 167 4.57 16.57 -1.14
CA SER A 167 3.20 16.68 -1.64
C SER A 167 2.90 18.11 -2.06
N LEU A 168 2.15 18.27 -3.15
CA LEU A 168 1.57 19.56 -3.53
C LEU A 168 0.66 20.13 -2.44
N SER A 169 -0.03 19.29 -1.66
CA SER A 169 -0.87 19.74 -0.55
C SER A 169 -0.09 20.27 0.66
N GLY A 170 1.23 20.02 0.72
CA GLY A 170 2.07 20.31 1.88
C GLY A 170 1.85 19.39 3.09
N GLY A 171 0.94 18.41 2.97
CA GLY A 171 0.65 17.42 4.00
C GLY A 171 1.28 16.05 3.71
N VAL A 172 0.99 15.09 4.59
CA VAL A 172 1.32 13.68 4.35
C VAL A 172 0.35 13.14 3.30
N ASP A 173 0.89 12.71 2.16
CA ASP A 173 0.11 12.07 1.12
C ASP A 173 -0.14 10.60 1.47
N SER A 174 -1.38 10.28 1.83
CA SER A 174 -1.78 8.91 2.18
C SER A 174 -1.70 7.92 1.01
N SER A 175 -1.57 8.40 -0.23
CA SER A 175 -1.43 7.55 -1.42
C SER A 175 -0.04 6.91 -1.55
N LEU A 176 0.96 7.37 -0.78
CA LEU A 176 2.30 6.76 -0.77
C LEU A 176 2.27 5.28 -0.36
N LYS A 177 1.25 4.85 0.39
CA LYS A 177 1.04 3.43 0.74
C LYS A 177 0.65 2.54 -0.45
N ASN A 178 0.25 3.15 -1.57
CA ASN A 178 -0.14 2.44 -2.80
C ASN A 178 1.03 2.18 -3.75
N ILE A 179 2.20 2.78 -3.47
CA ILE A 179 3.40 2.68 -4.31
C ILE A 179 4.35 1.69 -3.66
N TYR A 180 4.70 0.62 -4.37
CA TYR A 180 5.50 -0.49 -3.89
C TYR A 180 6.96 -0.24 -4.24
N VAL A 181 7.86 -0.53 -3.31
CA VAL A 181 9.30 -0.34 -3.47
C VAL A 181 10.00 -1.69 -3.47
N TYR A 182 10.83 -1.89 -4.48
CA TYR A 182 11.65 -3.07 -4.70
C TYR A 182 13.12 -2.64 -4.68
N ASP A 183 13.93 -3.33 -3.88
CA ASP A 183 15.37 -3.09 -3.76
C ASP A 183 16.12 -3.91 -4.84
N GLY A 184 16.22 -3.31 -6.03
CA GLY A 184 16.83 -3.90 -7.22
C GLY A 184 16.32 -3.22 -8.50
N ASP A 185 16.59 -3.82 -9.65
CA ASP A 185 16.35 -3.26 -11.00
C ASP A 185 14.98 -3.59 -11.58
N ASP A 186 14.18 -4.42 -10.94
CA ASP A 186 12.88 -4.86 -11.47
C ASP A 186 11.90 -5.28 -10.37
N LEU A 187 10.78 -5.90 -10.77
CA LEU A 187 9.75 -6.42 -9.86
C LEU A 187 10.04 -7.83 -9.33
N ASP A 188 11.10 -8.48 -9.83
CA ASP A 188 11.57 -9.78 -9.34
C ASP A 188 12.54 -9.62 -8.16
N SER A 189 13.05 -8.40 -8.01
CA SER A 189 13.86 -7.94 -6.89
C SER A 189 13.12 -8.00 -5.54
N LYS A 190 13.84 -7.79 -4.44
CA LYS A 190 13.25 -7.91 -3.10
C LYS A 190 12.27 -6.77 -2.82
N PHE A 191 11.01 -7.10 -2.57
CA PHE A 191 10.05 -6.13 -2.02
C PHE A 191 10.49 -5.67 -0.62
N VAL A 192 10.56 -4.36 -0.41
CA VAL A 192 11.02 -3.73 0.84
C VAL A 192 9.96 -2.86 1.52
N GLY A 193 8.71 -2.95 1.06
CA GLY A 193 7.58 -2.19 1.60
C GLY A 193 6.99 -1.23 0.58
N ASN A 194 5.90 -0.58 0.97
CA ASN A 194 5.40 0.58 0.22
C ASN A 194 6.27 1.82 0.47
N LEU A 195 6.09 2.87 -0.33
CA LEU A 195 6.93 4.05 -0.30
C LEU A 195 6.86 4.78 1.04
N GLU A 196 5.68 4.83 1.68
CA GLU A 196 5.54 5.38 3.02
C GLU A 196 6.38 4.62 4.06
N GLN A 197 6.34 3.28 4.05
CA GLN A 197 7.12 2.42 4.93
C GLN A 197 8.62 2.56 4.66
N PHE A 198 9.01 2.57 3.39
CA PHE A 198 10.40 2.71 2.98
C PHE A 198 11.00 4.03 3.51
N LEU A 199 10.26 5.14 3.39
CA LEU A 199 10.69 6.46 3.86
C LEU A 199 10.73 6.59 5.39
N LYS A 200 9.93 5.80 6.12
CA LYS A 200 9.95 5.75 7.59
C LYS A 200 11.14 4.95 8.15
N ASN A 201 11.88 4.23 7.30
CA ASN A 201 13.11 3.56 7.74
C ASN A 201 14.15 4.59 8.20
N LYS A 202 14.94 4.24 9.23
CA LYS A 202 16.02 5.09 9.75
C LYS A 202 17.03 5.49 8.66
N THR A 203 17.22 4.63 7.66
CA THR A 203 18.08 4.87 6.51
C THR A 203 17.36 4.42 5.23
N PRO A 204 16.53 5.28 4.62
CA PRO A 204 15.69 4.92 3.47
C PRO A 204 16.53 4.87 2.19
N LYS A 205 17.31 3.79 2.03
CA LYS A 205 18.21 3.60 0.88
C LYS A 205 18.12 2.19 0.30
N SER A 206 18.42 2.06 -1.00
CA SER A 206 18.67 0.77 -1.63
C SER A 206 19.97 0.12 -1.11
N THR A 207 20.10 -1.19 -1.28
CA THR A 207 21.35 -1.91 -1.01
C THR A 207 22.34 -1.81 -2.18
N GLY A 208 21.83 -1.80 -3.41
CA GLY A 208 22.61 -1.66 -4.64
C GLY A 208 22.35 -0.34 -5.36
N ARG A 209 22.81 -0.24 -6.62
CA ARG A 209 22.64 0.96 -7.45
C ARG A 209 21.27 1.14 -8.09
N PHE A 210 20.33 0.24 -7.81
CA PHE A 210 19.00 0.22 -8.40
C PHE A 210 17.93 0.24 -7.32
N LEU A 211 16.80 0.85 -7.67
CA LEU A 211 15.58 0.84 -6.87
C LEU A 211 14.39 0.92 -7.83
N THR A 212 13.36 0.11 -7.60
CA THR A 212 12.21 0.01 -8.50
C THR A 212 10.92 0.36 -7.78
N LEU A 213 10.09 1.20 -8.41
CA LEU A 213 8.79 1.64 -7.90
C LEU A 213 7.66 1.23 -8.84
N VAL A 214 6.51 0.82 -8.29
CA VAL A 214 5.31 0.47 -9.06
C VAL A 214 4.05 0.80 -8.28
N ASN A 215 2.97 1.17 -8.98
CA ASN A 215 1.66 1.43 -8.37
C ASN A 215 0.61 0.48 -8.95
N PHE A 216 0.32 -0.60 -8.23
CA PHE A 216 -0.68 -1.60 -8.65
C PHE A 216 -2.13 -1.08 -8.53
N TYR A 217 -2.37 -0.04 -7.73
CA TYR A 217 -3.70 0.50 -7.46
C TYR A 217 -4.22 1.40 -8.59
N ARG A 218 -3.33 1.91 -9.45
CA ARG A 218 -3.66 2.87 -10.53
C ARG A 218 -4.36 4.13 -10.01
N LEU A 219 -4.07 4.48 -8.75
CA LEU A 219 -4.58 5.69 -8.11
C LEU A 219 -3.53 6.79 -8.24
N PRO A 220 -3.94 8.03 -8.58
CA PRO A 220 -3.02 9.14 -8.67
C PRO A 220 -2.48 9.51 -7.29
N SER A 221 -1.31 10.13 -7.28
CA SER A 221 -0.69 10.77 -6.11
C SER A 221 -0.52 12.26 -6.40
N ASP A 222 -0.67 13.10 -5.38
CA ASP A 222 -0.41 14.53 -5.48
C ASP A 222 1.05 14.89 -5.13
N SER A 223 1.87 13.86 -4.94
CA SER A 223 3.26 13.98 -4.53
C SER A 223 4.24 13.83 -5.68
N TYR A 224 5.42 14.34 -5.43
CA TYR A 224 6.59 14.22 -6.27
C TYR A 224 7.68 13.46 -5.51
N LEU A 225 8.55 12.85 -6.29
CA LEU A 225 9.69 12.09 -5.82
C LEU A 225 10.96 12.75 -6.35
N LEU A 226 11.90 13.04 -5.46
CA LEU A 226 13.29 13.30 -5.79
C LEU A 226 14.07 12.01 -5.54
N VAL A 227 14.69 11.51 -6.59
CA VAL A 227 15.57 10.34 -6.55
C VAL A 227 16.99 10.84 -6.55
N ALA A 228 17.82 10.35 -5.63
CA ALA A 228 19.17 10.86 -5.47
C ALA A 228 20.15 9.78 -5.04
N ASP A 229 21.44 10.03 -5.25
CA ASP A 229 22.50 9.22 -4.68
C ASP A 229 22.57 9.44 -3.15
N TYR A 230 22.53 8.37 -2.36
CA TYR A 230 22.44 8.43 -0.90
C TYR A 230 23.61 9.18 -0.24
N SER A 231 24.82 9.07 -0.80
CA SER A 231 26.01 9.73 -0.26
C SER A 231 25.96 11.26 -0.36
N GLN A 232 25.23 11.79 -1.35
CA GLN A 232 25.12 13.21 -1.59
C GLN A 232 23.95 13.85 -0.79
N TYR A 233 22.83 13.13 -0.61
CA TYR A 233 21.57 13.69 -0.10
C TYR A 233 21.15 13.19 1.29
N ARG A 234 22.10 12.78 2.12
CA ARG A 234 21.85 12.08 3.39
C ARG A 234 21.00 12.87 4.42
N ASN A 235 20.91 14.20 4.27
CA ASN A 235 20.23 15.12 5.21
C ASN A 235 19.41 16.21 4.49
N TYR A 236 18.86 15.89 3.32
CA TYR A 236 18.14 16.87 2.51
C TYR A 236 16.64 16.80 2.77
N ASP A 237 15.99 17.95 2.79
CA ASP A 237 14.54 18.04 2.68
C ASP A 237 14.13 18.26 1.22
N PHE A 238 12.92 17.86 0.88
CA PHE A 238 12.34 18.11 -0.43
C PHE A 238 11.00 18.84 -0.30
N VAL A 239 10.80 19.84 -1.15
CA VAL A 239 9.65 20.76 -1.12
C VAL A 239 9.16 21.03 -2.53
N ILE A 240 7.84 21.02 -2.70
CA ILE A 240 7.18 21.46 -3.93
C ILE A 240 6.63 22.88 -3.78
N LEU A 241 6.88 23.70 -4.80
CA LEU A 241 6.33 25.04 -4.97
C LEU A 241 5.37 25.04 -6.16
N SER A 242 4.22 25.69 -5.98
CA SER A 242 3.25 25.94 -7.05
C SER A 242 2.56 27.29 -6.83
N LYS A 243 2.26 28.02 -7.89
CA LYS A 243 1.51 29.27 -7.94
C LYS A 243 0.12 29.12 -7.34
N GLU A 244 -0.49 27.95 -7.51
CA GLU A 244 -1.86 27.69 -7.07
C GLU A 244 -1.97 27.27 -5.60
N LYS A 245 -0.84 26.89 -4.97
CA LYS A 245 -0.84 26.38 -3.59
C LYS A 245 0.14 27.15 -2.72
N ARG A 246 -0.39 27.74 -1.65
CA ARG A 246 0.45 28.38 -0.63
C ARG A 246 1.31 27.33 0.06
N TYR A 247 2.62 27.54 -0.03
CA TYR A 247 3.62 26.76 0.69
C TYR A 247 3.43 26.88 2.21
N ARG A 248 3.51 25.74 2.92
CA ARG A 248 3.52 25.66 4.38
C ARG A 248 4.70 24.79 4.81
N ILE A 249 5.70 25.37 5.48
CA ILE A 249 6.71 24.61 6.21
C ILE A 249 6.17 24.34 7.60
N ASN A 250 5.99 23.07 7.94
CA ASN A 250 5.90 22.64 9.33
C ASN A 250 7.20 21.89 9.67
N LYS A 251 8.26 22.63 10.02
CA LYS A 251 9.49 22.00 10.53
C LYS A 251 9.80 22.55 11.91
N SER A 252 9.89 21.66 12.89
CA SER A 252 10.64 21.91 14.11
C SER A 252 12.12 21.70 13.79
N ALA A 253 12.98 22.64 14.19
CA ALA A 253 14.42 22.50 14.03
C ALA A 253 14.89 21.21 14.73
N SER A 254 15.34 20.21 13.97
CA SER A 254 16.02 19.05 14.54
C SER A 254 17.51 19.38 14.63
N THR A 255 17.97 19.82 15.80
CA THR A 255 19.40 19.93 16.11
C THR A 255 19.96 18.53 16.30
N TYR A 256 20.68 18.03 15.29
CA TYR A 256 21.56 16.88 15.45
C TYR A 256 22.98 17.42 15.56
N GLY A 257 23.58 17.26 16.75
CA GLY A 257 24.95 17.63 17.15
C GLY A 257 25.72 18.58 16.22
N ASN A 258 25.83 19.86 16.62
CA ASN A 258 26.71 20.94 16.13
C ASN A 258 26.99 21.18 14.64
N GLU A 259 26.79 20.27 13.71
CA GLU A 259 27.00 20.50 12.27
C GLU A 259 26.11 19.57 11.45
N VAL A 260 25.05 20.15 10.87
CA VAL A 260 24.64 20.09 9.45
C VAL A 260 23.25 20.74 9.38
N LEU A 261 23.17 21.90 8.75
CA LEU A 261 21.89 22.51 8.39
C LEU A 261 21.23 21.61 7.34
N PRO A 262 19.96 21.21 7.48
CA PRO A 262 19.29 20.44 6.45
C PRO A 262 19.19 21.30 5.18
N VAL A 263 19.87 20.89 4.11
CA VAL A 263 19.72 21.53 2.80
C VAL A 263 18.32 21.24 2.30
N THR A 264 17.59 22.26 1.87
CA THR A 264 16.25 22.05 1.31
C THR A 264 16.29 22.19 -0.20
N VAL A 265 15.78 21.17 -0.89
CA VAL A 265 15.53 21.20 -2.34
C VAL A 265 14.12 21.70 -2.57
N PHE A 266 14.01 22.83 -3.24
CA PHE A 266 12.75 23.41 -3.69
C PHE A 266 12.57 23.11 -5.16
N TYR A 267 11.42 22.54 -5.53
CA TYR A 267 11.07 22.32 -6.93
C TYR A 267 9.77 23.03 -7.28
N CYS A 268 9.83 23.92 -8.26
CA CYS A 268 8.68 24.64 -8.77
C CYS A 268 8.05 23.87 -9.92
N VAL A 269 6.86 23.30 -9.70
CA VAL A 269 6.17 22.50 -10.72
C VAL A 269 5.72 23.33 -11.92
N ASP A 270 5.48 24.64 -11.74
CA ASP A 270 4.96 25.50 -12.80
C ASP A 270 6.06 26.04 -13.73
N SER A 271 7.29 26.19 -13.22
CA SER A 271 8.45 26.62 -14.01
C SER A 271 9.43 25.49 -14.35
N ASN A 272 9.25 24.30 -13.76
CA ASN A 272 10.17 23.17 -13.87
C ASN A 272 11.61 23.55 -13.43
N GLU A 273 11.72 24.35 -12.37
CA GLU A 273 12.99 24.83 -11.83
C GLU A 273 13.26 24.23 -10.45
N THR A 274 14.54 23.96 -10.18
CA THR A 274 15.00 23.44 -8.89
C THR A 274 15.95 24.43 -8.24
N TYR A 275 15.75 24.69 -6.94
CA TYR A 275 16.57 25.57 -6.14
C TYR A 275 17.10 24.81 -4.92
N LEU A 276 18.38 24.96 -4.65
CA LEU A 276 19.05 24.46 -3.46
C LEU A 276 19.32 25.64 -2.54
N THR A 277 18.87 25.56 -1.29
CA THR A 277 19.21 26.59 -0.31
C THR A 277 19.52 25.99 1.05
N ASP A 278 20.54 26.56 1.68
CA ASP A 278 20.81 26.42 3.09
C ASP A 278 19.89 27.41 3.83
N LEU A 279 18.80 26.93 4.41
CA LEU A 279 18.00 27.75 5.31
C LEU A 279 18.79 27.96 6.62
N LYS A 280 19.58 29.03 6.66
CA LYS A 280 20.13 29.56 7.91
C LYS A 280 19.03 30.32 8.64
N PHE A 281 18.41 29.67 9.62
CA PHE A 281 17.62 30.41 10.60
C PHE A 281 18.57 31.31 11.38
N GLY A 282 18.42 32.62 11.25
CA GLY A 282 19.12 33.56 12.11
C GLY A 282 18.80 33.24 13.57
N ASN A 283 19.81 33.27 14.44
CA ASN A 283 19.64 33.08 15.88
C ASN A 283 18.40 33.87 16.34
N THR A 284 17.40 33.18 16.87
CA THR A 284 16.41 33.81 17.73
C THR A 284 17.14 34.27 18.98
N THR A 285 17.70 35.47 18.94
CA THR A 285 17.93 36.23 20.16
C THR A 285 16.59 36.28 20.87
N GLN A 286 16.51 35.63 22.04
CA GLN A 286 15.48 35.89 23.02
C GLN A 286 15.51 37.39 23.32
N GLU A 287 14.73 38.18 22.59
CA GLU A 287 14.29 39.46 23.11
C GLU A 287 13.21 39.16 24.15
N ASN A 288 13.68 39.07 25.40
CA ASN A 288 12.82 39.20 26.56
C ASN A 288 12.15 40.58 26.48
N PHE A 289 10.88 40.62 26.08
CA PHE A 289 10.03 41.76 26.37
C PHE A 289 9.35 41.53 27.71
N TRP A 290 9.65 42.43 28.65
CA TRP A 290 8.99 42.60 29.94
C TRP A 290 7.53 43.00 29.77
#